data_AF-R7BK83-F1
#
_entry.id   AF-R7BK83-F1
#
_cell.length_a   1.000
_cell.length_b   1.000
_cell.length_c   1.000
_cell.angle_alpha   90.00
_cell.angle_beta   90.00
_cell.angle_gamma   90.00
#
_symmetry.space_group_name_H-M   'P 1'
#
loop_
_entity.id
_entity.type
_entity.pdbx_description
1 polymer ?
#
loop_
_entity_poly.entity_id
_entity_poly.type
_entity_poly.pdbx_seq_one_letter_code
_entity_poly.pdbx_strand_id
1 'polypeptide(L)' 'MPVMNGYEATRQIRALNDPALAGITIIAMTANAFDEDKKKALECGMDGFLTKPIVIEELIGTIQKNLEQVSGVSEKPHK' A
#
# COMPACT_ATOMS: atom_id res chain seq x y z
N MET A 1 -9.16 -8.25 -11.00
CA MET A 1 -10.43 -7.67 -10.51
C MET A 1 -11.23 -7.25 -11.73
N PRO A 2 -12.43 -7.80 -11.98
CA PRO A 2 -13.16 -7.57 -13.23
C PRO A 2 -13.99 -6.28 -13.29
N VAL A 3 -14.31 -5.66 -12.14
CA VAL A 3 -15.21 -4.48 -12.06
C VAL A 3 -14.46 -3.17 -11.79
N MET A 4 -13.47 -3.21 -10.90
CA MET A 4 -12.66 -2.07 -10.48
C MET A 4 -11.20 -2.50 -10.52
N ASN A 5 -10.27 -1.59 -10.86
CA ASN A 5 -8.83 -1.89 -10.78
C ASN A 5 -8.22 -1.45 -9.43
N GLY A 6 -7.01 -1.92 -9.14
CA GLY A 6 -6.34 -1.63 -7.87
C GLY A 6 -6.09 -0.14 -7.65
N TYR A 7 -5.78 0.60 -8.72
CA TYR A 7 -5.50 2.03 -8.64
C TYR A 7 -6.75 2.85 -8.25
N GLU A 8 -7.91 2.49 -8.80
CA GLU A 8 -9.20 3.09 -8.42
C GLU A 8 -9.55 2.78 -6.97
N ALA A 9 -9.39 1.52 -6.56
CA ALA A 9 -9.64 1.10 -5.19
C ALA A 9 -8.76 1.87 -4.20
N THR A 10 -7.47 2.02 -4.48
CA THR A 10 -6.55 2.82 -3.66
C THR A 10 -7.00 4.27 -3.57
N ARG A 11 -7.33 4.92 -4.70
CA ARG A 11 -7.80 6.32 -4.68
C ARG A 11 -9.06 6.49 -3.82
N GLN A 12 -9.99 5.53 -3.88
CA GLN A 12 -11.20 5.56 -3.05
C GLN A 12 -10.87 5.38 -1.57
N ILE A 13 -9.97 4.46 -1.22
CA ILE A 13 -9.52 4.26 0.17
C ILE A 13 -8.85 5.53 0.70
N ARG A 14 -7.97 6.17 -0.08
CA ARG A 14 -7.30 7.42 0.31
C ARG A 14 -8.25 8.61 0.46
N ALA A 15 -9.43 8.55 -0.14
CA ALA A 15 -10.46 9.59 -0.04
C ALA A 15 -11.44 9.38 1.14
N LEU A 16 -11.27 8.33 1.95
CA LEU A 16 -12.11 8.10 3.14
C LEU A 16 -11.93 9.22 4.16
N ASN A 17 -13.02 9.58 4.85
CA ASN A 17 -13.00 10.64 5.87
C ASN A 17 -12.27 10.24 7.16
N ASP A 18 -12.23 8.94 7.47
CA ASP A 18 -11.51 8.42 8.64
C ASP A 18 -10.00 8.36 8.31
N PRO A 19 -9.16 9.17 8.97
CA PRO A 19 -7.73 9.20 8.70
C PRO A 19 -7.04 7.85 8.96
N ALA A 20 -7.53 7.05 9.90
CA ALA A 20 -6.96 5.74 10.19
C ALA A 20 -7.20 4.76 9.03
N LEU A 21 -8.40 4.81 8.42
CA LEU A 21 -8.72 4.00 7.24
C LEU A 21 -8.07 4.54 5.98
N ALA A 22 -8.07 5.86 5.79
CA ALA A 22 -7.42 6.52 4.67
C ALA A 22 -5.89 6.32 4.69
N GLY A 23 -5.29 6.11 5.87
CA GLY A 23 -3.88 5.85 6.07
C GLY A 23 -3.46 4.37 6.09
N ILE A 24 -4.38 3.43 5.85
CA ILE A 24 -4.04 1.99 5.90
C ILE A 24 -2.94 1.63 4.88
N THR A 25 -2.01 0.76 5.23
CA THR A 25 -0.96 0.33 4.30
C THR A 25 -1.57 -0.46 3.13
N ILE A 26 -1.27 -0.04 1.89
CA ILE A 26 -1.71 -0.68 0.66
C ILE A 26 -0.48 -1.11 -0.15
N ILE A 27 -0.33 -2.41 -0.38
CA ILE A 27 0.76 -2.98 -1.18
C ILE A 27 0.20 -3.43 -2.53
N ALA A 28 0.75 -2.89 -3.62
CA ALA A 28 0.42 -3.30 -4.97
C ALA A 28 0.91 -4.73 -5.24
N MET A 29 0.11 -5.54 -5.93
CA MET A 29 0.56 -6.83 -6.44
C MET A 29 0.26 -6.92 -7.94
N THR A 30 1.31 -6.98 -8.75
CA THR A 30 1.21 -6.91 -10.22
C THR A 30 1.84 -8.12 -10.90
N ALA A 31 1.37 -8.43 -12.12
CA ALA A 31 2.01 -9.43 -12.97
C ALA A 31 3.27 -8.90 -13.68
N ASN A 32 3.42 -7.57 -13.77
CA ASN A 32 4.50 -6.93 -14.50
C ASN A 32 5.38 -6.11 -13.56
N ALA A 33 6.70 -6.30 -13.65
CA ALA A 33 7.69 -5.64 -12.79
C ALA A 33 8.23 -4.32 -13.36
N PHE A 34 7.54 -3.70 -14.32
CA PHE A 34 8.05 -2.50 -14.98
C PHE A 34 8.03 -1.29 -14.05
N ASP A 35 9.06 -0.45 -14.17
CA ASP A 35 9.19 0.78 -13.36
C ASP A 35 7.99 1.73 -13.50
N GLU A 36 7.35 1.73 -14.66
CA GLU A 36 6.13 2.51 -14.91
C GLU A 36 4.94 2.05 -14.05
N ASP A 37 4.77 0.73 -13.85
CA ASP A 37 3.69 0.19 -13.02
C ASP A 37 3.94 0.50 -11.55
N LYS A 38 5.20 0.42 -11.12
CA LYS A 38 5.61 0.84 -9.77
C LYS A 38 5.35 2.33 -9.56
N LYS A 39 5.69 3.18 -10.53
CA LYS A 39 5.45 4.62 -10.47
C LYS A 39 3.95 4.93 -10.36
N LYS A 40 3.11 4.31 -11.20
CA LYS A 40 1.65 4.46 -11.16
C LYS A 40 1.05 4.02 -9.82
N ALA A 41 1.54 2.92 -9.25
CA ALA A 41 1.12 2.45 -7.93
C ALA A 41 1.43 3.49 -6.84
N LEU A 42 2.64 4.05 -6.83
CA LEU A 42 3.01 5.09 -5.86
C LEU A 42 2.19 6.38 -6.06
N GLU A 43 2.00 6.83 -7.30
CA GLU A 43 1.23 8.04 -7.62
C GLU A 43 -0.24 7.95 -7.20
N CYS A 44 -0.83 6.75 -7.21
CA CYS A 44 -2.21 6.56 -6.74
C CYS A 44 -2.32 6.41 -5.21
N GLY A 45 -1.20 6.40 -4.49
CA GLY A 45 -1.14 6.36 -3.02
C GLY A 45 -0.92 4.98 -2.41
N MET A 46 -0.40 3.99 -3.16
CA MET A 46 0.06 2.72 -2.60
C MET A 46 1.45 2.89 -1.96
N ASP A 47 1.74 2.13 -0.90
CA ASP A 47 2.94 2.25 -0.09
C ASP A 47 4.04 1.26 -0.52
N GLY A 48 3.61 0.07 -0.96
CA GLY A 48 4.50 -1.01 -1.37
C GLY A 48 4.13 -1.59 -2.72
N PHE A 49 5.01 -2.46 -3.22
CA PHE A 49 4.84 -3.13 -4.50
C PHE A 49 5.47 -4.52 -4.47
N LEU A 50 4.77 -5.50 -5.03
CA LEU A 50 5.19 -6.90 -5.17
C LEU A 50 4.83 -7.41 -6.56
N THR A 51 5.66 -8.31 -7.08
CA THR A 51 5.43 -8.98 -8.36
C THR A 51 4.78 -10.35 -8.15
N LYS A 52 4.07 -10.84 -9.17
CA LYS A 52 3.57 -12.21 -9.25
C LYS A 52 4.56 -13.07 -10.07
N PRO A 53 4.71 -14.36 -9.74
CA PRO A 53 4.14 -15.04 -8.57
C PRO A 53 4.76 -14.53 -7.26
N ILE A 54 4.00 -14.59 -6.17
CA ILE A 54 4.46 -14.10 -4.86
C ILE A 54 5.59 -14.99 -4.35
N VAL A 55 6.70 -14.36 -3.95
CA VAL A 55 7.76 -14.97 -3.14
C VAL A 55 7.52 -14.61 -1.68
N ILE A 56 7.49 -15.61 -0.79
CA ILE A 56 7.08 -15.42 0.61
C ILE A 56 8.05 -14.50 1.35
N GLU A 57 9.36 -14.65 1.12
CA GLU A 57 10.40 -13.83 1.71
C GLU A 57 10.24 -12.36 1.33
N GLU A 58 9.94 -12.08 0.05
CA GLU A 58 9.69 -10.73 -0.45
C GLU A 58 8.41 -10.12 0.12
N LEU A 59 7.35 -10.92 0.24
CA LEU A 59 6.09 -10.51 0.86
C LEU A 59 6.31 -10.08 2.31
N ILE A 60 6.97 -10.93 3.11
CA ILE A 60 7.25 -10.65 4.51
C ILE A 60 8.11 -9.39 4.65
N GLY A 61 9.20 -9.30 3.89
CA GLY A 61 10.07 -8.13 3.92
C GLY A 61 9.35 -6.83 3.51
N THR A 62 8.46 -6.90 2.53
CA THR A 62 7.66 -5.74 2.09
C THR A 62 6.64 -5.33 3.14
N ILE A 63 5.97 -6.28 3.80
CA ILE A 63 5.04 -5.98 4.89
C ILE A 63 5.78 -5.31 6.05
N GLN A 64 6.87 -5.91 6.52
CA GLN A 64 7.67 -5.38 7.64
C GLN A 64 8.15 -3.96 7.34
N LYS A 65 8.77 -3.75 6.17
CA LYS A 65 9.25 -2.44 5.74
C LYS A 65 8.17 -1.37 5.76
N ASN A 66 6.94 -1.69 5.33
CA ASN A 66 5.88 -0.69 5.22
C ASN A 66 5.10 -0.48 6.52
N LEU A 67 5.08 -1.45 7.44
CA LEU A 67 4.50 -1.28 8.77
C LEU A 67 5.41 -0.44 9.69
N GLU A 68 6.73 -0.58 9.57
CA GLU A 68 7.70 0.22 10.35
C GLU A 68 7.67 1.72 10.01
N GLN A 69 7.17 2.10 8.83
CA GLN A 69 7.05 3.52 8.45
C GLN A 69 5.82 4.19 9.10
N VAL A 70 4.83 3.42 9.57
CA VAL A 70 3.58 3.93 10.16
C VAL A 70 3.74 4.24 11.66
N SER A 71 4.73 3.65 12.34
CA SER A 71 5.00 3.87 13.78
C SER A 71 5.58 5.25 14.12
N GLY A 72 5.77 6.14 13.14
CA GLY A 72 6.15 7.54 13.35
C GLY A 72 5.01 8.47 13.80
N VAL A 73 3.77 8.00 13.89
CA VAL A 73 2.64 8.81 14.36
C VAL A 73 2.46 8.67 15.87
N SER A 74 3.06 9.64 16.58
CA SER A 74 2.86 10.02 17.99
C SER A 74 1.74 9.25 18.73
N GLU A 75 2.14 8.33 19.61
CA GLU A 75 1.36 8.04 20.81
C GLU A 75 1.20 9.36 21.57
N LYS A 76 -0.01 9.94 21.58
CA LYS A 76 -0.34 10.98 22.56
C LYS A 76 -0.56 10.27 23.89
N PRO A 77 0.21 10.61 24.95
CA PRO A 77 0.00 10.02 26.26
C PRO A 77 -1.38 10.44 26.75
N HIS A 78 -2.28 9.47 26.93
CA HIS A 78 -3.47 9.70 27.76
C HIS A 78 -2.99 9.77 29.21
N LYS A 79 -3.18 10.94 29.81
CA LYS A 79 -3.11 11.16 31.25
C LYS A 79 -4.14 10.30 31.96
#